data_AF-A0A355S0Q8-F1
#
_entry.id   AF-A0A355S0Q8-F1
#
_cell.length_a   1.000
_cell.length_b   1.000
_cell.length_c   1.000
_cell.angle_alpha   90.00
_cell.angle_beta   90.00
_cell.angle_gamma   90.00
#
_symmetry.space_group_name_H-M   'P 1'
#
loop_
_entity.id
_entity.type
_entity.pdbx_description
1 polymer ?
#
loop_
_entity_poly.entity_id
_entity_poly.type
_entity_poly.pdbx_seq_one_letter_code
_entity_poly.pdbx_strand_id
1 'polypeptide(L)' 'LQMAIGYPDYIYVVIPYMDKLYITRGSVYSYYEFTEPVSRKLDDKDWQNSVKEDKIEQPMWIKKVRY' A
#
# COMPACT_ATOMS: atom_id res chain seq x y z
N LEU A 1 -8.79 -7.00 -14.41
CA LEU A 1 -7.93 -6.67 -13.26
C LEU A 1 -8.79 -5.93 -12.26
N GLN A 2 -8.85 -6.40 -11.02
CA GLN A 2 -9.45 -5.66 -9.91
C GLN A 2 -8.31 -5.21 -9.00
N MET A 3 -8.46 -4.05 -8.36
CA MET A 3 -7.45 -3.45 -7.48
C MET A 3 -8.11 -2.98 -6.20
N ALA A 4 -7.35 -2.94 -5.12
CA ALA A 4 -7.81 -2.41 -3.83
C ALA A 4 -6.70 -1.70 -3.07
N ILE A 5 -7.11 -0.98 -2.02
CA ILE A 5 -6.25 -0.28 -1.08
C ILE A 5 -6.37 -0.91 0.31
N GLY A 6 -5.31 -0.80 1.10
CA GLY A 6 -5.28 -1.25 2.49
C GLY A 6 -4.93 -0.10 3.43
N TYR A 7 -4.11 -0.39 4.44
CA TYR A 7 -3.51 0.66 5.27
C TYR A 7 -2.65 1.61 4.44
N PRO A 8 -2.56 2.90 4.79
CA PRO A 8 -1.70 3.82 4.06
C PRO A 8 -0.24 3.39 4.12
N ASP A 9 0.46 3.51 2.99
CA ASP A 9 1.91 3.40 2.94
C ASP A 9 2.54 4.76 3.26
N TYR A 10 3.84 4.78 3.53
CA TYR A 10 4.58 6.00 3.84
C TYR A 10 5.50 6.39 2.69
N ILE A 11 5.52 7.69 2.39
CA ILE A 11 6.54 8.31 1.54
C ILE A 11 7.43 9.20 2.40
N TYR A 12 8.74 9.10 2.18
CA TYR A 12 9.73 9.93 2.84
C TYR A 12 10.38 10.86 1.81
N VAL A 13 10.45 12.15 2.13
CA VAL A 13 11.02 13.17 1.23
C VAL A 13 12.06 13.98 1.99
N VAL A 14 13.24 14.13 1.39
CA VAL A 14 14.26 15.04 1.90
C VAL A 14 13.96 16.44 1.36
N ILE A 15 13.77 17.41 2.25
CA ILE A 15 13.54 18.81 1.89
C ILE A 15 14.64 19.70 2.45
N PRO A 16 15.11 20.71 1.69
CA PRO A 16 15.91 21.79 2.23
C PRO A 16 15.02 22.79 2.96
N TYR A 17 15.41 23.20 4.17
CA TYR A 17 14.76 24.24 4.94
C TYR A 17 15.78 24.92 5.87
N MET A 18 15.85 26.26 5.87
CA MET A 18 16.77 27.04 6.72
C MET A 18 18.20 26.47 6.77
N ASP A 19 18.82 26.32 5.59
CA ASP A 19 20.19 25.81 5.39
C ASP A 19 20.46 24.40 5.95
N LYS A 20 19.41 23.62 6.24
CA LYS A 20 19.50 22.23 6.70
C LYS A 20 18.62 21.32 5.85
N LEU A 21 18.94 20.03 5.87
CA LEU A 21 18.12 18.99 5.28
C LEU A 21 17.23 18.36 6.35
N TYR A 22 15.95 18.19 6.02
CA TYR A 22 14.95 17.55 6.86
C TYR A 22 14.34 16.36 6.12
N ILE A 23 14.06 15.29 6.85
CA ILE A 23 13.23 14.19 6.34
C ILE A 23 11.80 14.48 6.78
N THR A 24 10.90 14.58 5.81
CA THR A 24 9.46 14.63 6.05
C THR A 24 8.84 13.28 5.71
N ARG A 25 7.68 12.98 6.31
CA ARG A 25 6.92 11.77 6.06
C ARG A 25 5.49 12.14 5.69
N GLY A 26 5.00 11.60 4.59
CA GLY A 26 3.60 11.67 4.17
C GLY A 26 2.97 10.29 4.07
N SER A 27 1.64 10.22 4.05
CA SER A 27 0.90 9.02 3.71
C SER A 27 0.60 8.97 2.21
N VAL A 28 0.64 7.78 1.64
CA VAL A 28 0.24 7.48 0.26
C VAL A 28 -0.70 6.29 0.24
N TYR A 29 -1.49 6.13 -0.83
CA TYR A 29 -2.32 4.95 -1.00
C TYR A 29 -1.44 3.71 -1.20
N SER A 30 -1.74 2.66 -0.44
CA SER A 30 -1.21 1.32 -0.71
C SER A 30 -1.90 0.70 -1.90
N TYR A 31 -1.21 -0.22 -2.57
CA TYR A 31 -1.70 -0.85 -3.79
C TYR A 31 -1.70 -2.37 -3.67
N TYR A 32 -2.83 -2.97 -4.04
CA TYR A 32 -3.01 -4.41 -4.11
C TYR A 32 -3.73 -4.83 -5.39
N GLU A 33 -3.35 -5.98 -5.92
CA GLU A 33 -4.01 -6.64 -7.04
C GLU A 33 -4.73 -7.89 -6.55
N PHE A 34 -5.96 -8.08 -7.01
CA PHE A 34 -6.65 -9.35 -6.79
C PHE A 34 -6.11 -10.39 -7.78
N THR A 35 -5.49 -11.44 -7.25
CA THR A 35 -5.01 -12.60 -8.02
C THR A 35 -6.09 -13.66 -8.24
N GLU A 36 -7.15 -13.63 -7.44
CA GLU A 36 -8.26 -14.59 -7.53
C GLU A 36 -9.14 -14.36 -8.77
N PRO A 37 -9.79 -15.41 -9.30
CA PRO A 37 -10.71 -15.30 -10.41
C PRO A 37 -11.88 -14.36 -10.07
N VAL A 38 -12.45 -13.70 -11.08
CA VAL A 38 -13.60 -12.79 -10.90
C VAL A 38 -14.81 -13.47 -10.26
N SER A 39 -14.93 -14.80 -10.40
CA SER A 39 -15.97 -15.60 -9.74
C SER A 39 -15.83 -15.66 -8.20
N ARG A 40 -14.66 -15.31 -7.66
CA ARG A 40 -14.39 -15.16 -6.22
C ARG A 40 -14.13 -13.69 -5.87
N LYS A 41 -15.00 -12.80 -6.34
CA LYS A 41 -14.97 -11.39 -5.94
C LYS A 41 -15.06 -11.29 -4.41
N LEU A 42 -14.05 -10.70 -3.78
CA LEU A 42 -14.08 -10.40 -2.36
C LEU A 42 -15.06 -9.24 -2.09
N ASP A 43 -15.86 -9.38 -1.03
CA ASP A 43 -16.57 -8.27 -0.40
C ASP A 43 -15.54 -7.34 0.28
N ASP A 44 -15.84 -6.04 0.34
CA ASP A 44 -15.09 -5.03 1.10
C ASP A 44 -14.83 -5.48 2.55
N LYS A 45 -15.78 -6.16 3.20
CA LYS A 45 -15.61 -6.66 4.58
C LYS A 45 -14.54 -7.74 4.66
N ASP A 46 -14.58 -8.71 3.75
CA ASP A 46 -13.61 -9.80 3.71
C ASP A 46 -12.22 -9.26 3.32
N TRP A 47 -12.18 -8.28 2.42
CA TRP A 47 -10.96 -7.55 2.08
C TRP A 47 -10.34 -6.86 3.31
N GLN A 48 -11.12 -6.06 4.03
CA GLN A 48 -10.64 -5.34 5.22
C GLN A 48 -10.12 -6.30 6.30
N ASN A 49 -10.80 -7.44 6.51
CA ASN A 49 -10.34 -8.46 7.45
C ASN A 49 -9.02 -9.09 7.00
N SER A 50 -8.91 -9.43 5.72
CA SER A 50 -7.71 -10.04 5.15
C SER A 50 -6.50 -9.10 5.20
N VAL A 51 -6.71 -7.80 5.00
CA VAL A 51 -5.68 -6.75 5.18
C VAL A 51 -5.28 -6.62 6.65
N LYS A 52 -6.23 -6.66 7.59
CA LYS A 52 -5.96 -6.60 9.03
C LYS A 52 -5.16 -7.78 9.55
N GLU A 53 -5.40 -8.96 8.99
CA GLU A 53 -4.73 -10.21 9.36
C GLU A 53 -3.38 -10.41 8.64
N ASP A 54 -2.94 -9.43 7.82
CA ASP A 54 -1.72 -9.48 7.01
C ASP A 54 -1.65 -10.72 6.08
N LYS A 55 -2.82 -11.19 5.62
CA LYS A 55 -2.96 -12.39 4.78
C LYS A 55 -2.85 -12.11 3.28
N ILE A 56 -2.81 -10.83 2.89
CA ILE A 56 -2.74 -10.42 1.49
C ILE A 56 -1.40 -9.76 1.24
N GLU A 57 -0.65 -10.32 0.30
CA GLU A 57 0.60 -9.73 -0.12
C GLU A 57 0.42 -8.71 -1.24
N GLN A 58 1.16 -7.61 -1.17
CA GLN A 58 1.28 -6.68 -2.28
C GLN A 58 2.11 -7.30 -3.42
N PRO A 59 1.88 -6.86 -4.68
CA PRO A 59 2.66 -7.30 -5.83
C PRO A 59 4.17 -7.09 -5.63
N MET A 60 4.97 -8.01 -6.19
CA MET A 60 6.43 -7.98 -6.07
C MET A 60 7.07 -6.65 -6.50
N TRP A 61 6.47 -5.98 -7.50
CA TRP A 61 6.97 -4.71 -7.99
C TRP A 61 6.75 -3.55 -7.00
N ILE A 62 5.69 -3.60 -6.18
CA ILE A 62 5.49 -2.65 -5.07
C ILE A 62 6.52 -2.91 -3.97
N LYS A 63 6.77 -4.18 -3.63
CA LYS A 63 7.80 -4.52 -2.62
C LYS A 63 9.20 -4.04 -3.01
N LYS A 64 9.51 -3.87 -4.30
CA LYS A 64 10.80 -3.32 -4.77
C LYS A 64 10.95 -1.81 -4.56
N VAL A 65 9.85 -1.07 -4.49
CA VAL A 65 9.87 0.40 -4.30
C VAL A 65 9.64 0.81 -2.85
N ARG A 66 9.17 -0.12 -2.00
CA ARG A 66 9.11 0.04 -0.55
C ARG A 66 10.45 -0.38 0.05
N TYR A 67 11.19 0.60 0.59
CA TYR A 67 12.45 0.41 1.33
C TYR A 67 12.20 0.34 2.83
#